data_AF-A0AAW8B957-F1
#
_entry.id   AF-A0AAW8B957-F1
#
_cell.length_a   1.000
_cell.length_b   1.000
_cell.length_c   1.000
_cell.angle_alpha   90.00
_cell.angle_beta   90.00
_cell.angle_gamma   90.00
#
_symmetry.space_group_name_H-M   'P 1'
#
loop_
_entity.id
_entity.type
_entity.pdbx_description
1 polymer ?
#
loop_
_entity_poly.entity_id
_entity_poly.type
_entity_poly.pdbx_seq_one_letter_code
_entity_poly.pdbx_strand_id
1 'polypeptide(L)'
;MKKSVLLFVLFFYALSFSQDLEAYNKVYSKTYLETAQKDLKIAFKVADSLYKISKTPLLKTRSLMLTASLYKQSGDVKKSIEYALKSGEIIEQTDNYSWQAKVYGFLATQYRMVKLYNSSRKYLEKAFEISENIENPKAANNIKGLMLQEKAYNDIEQKNFKKAIENINRSQNYFKLTEANLDFFTANNEQLLGLSYFNLNDLDQALSHYKKALKFTANDPENFLVGLIYNGFAEVYLEKKDLKSAKKYLSLAEKISEKSQYLELKNEIYKTSQKYYAVINDVEKLVAVQKKQDSVVEKIETKSNEFINESFSSLETNSHLAEKKSSNKTWIIIVAIILIVLGAVYIIFSKRKHKRNQEHFKEILADLDQRLIAKKEFINQLQRDELTIPKVISEIPKMDGSVIMNAETEKKLLLKLQEFEESNLFTENTTSLSTLSTYCETNSKYLSYVINTYKKKDFNNYINELRVNYIIKKLKEVPVYRKYKIAVLSEDAGFSSQNKFATVFKKVTTISPSVFIAYLEESDKM
;
A
#
# COMPACT_ATOMS: atom_id res chain seq x y z
N MET A 1 -57.23 18.98 -37.44
CA MET A 1 -56.79 18.51 -36.11
C MET A 1 -56.27 17.08 -36.22
N LYS A 2 -55.06 16.86 -35.71
CA LYS A 2 -54.42 15.61 -35.27
C LYS A 2 -54.13 14.51 -36.31
N LYS A 3 -52.96 14.73 -36.92
CA LYS A 3 -51.98 13.83 -37.55
C LYS A 3 -51.98 12.37 -37.07
N SER A 4 -52.15 11.46 -38.02
CA SER A 4 -51.66 10.08 -37.99
C SER A 4 -50.13 10.09 -38.04
N VAL A 5 -49.47 9.71 -36.94
CA VAL A 5 -48.03 9.47 -36.92
C VAL A 5 -47.81 7.99 -37.21
N LEU A 6 -47.45 7.72 -38.46
CA LEU A 6 -46.88 6.46 -38.92
C LEU A 6 -45.52 6.31 -38.21
N LEU A 7 -45.48 5.57 -37.10
CA LEU A 7 -44.25 5.31 -36.35
C LEU A 7 -43.44 4.25 -37.10
N PHE A 8 -42.64 4.72 -38.04
CA PHE A 8 -41.58 4.00 -38.74
C PHE A 8 -40.45 3.72 -37.72
N VAL A 9 -40.63 2.74 -36.83
CA VAL A 9 -39.51 2.22 -36.04
C VAL A 9 -38.75 1.27 -36.96
N LEU A 10 -37.75 1.86 -37.61
CA LEU A 10 -36.62 1.21 -38.25
C LEU A 10 -36.19 -0.02 -37.44
N PHE A 11 -36.54 -1.19 -37.96
CA PHE A 11 -35.81 -2.42 -37.72
C PHE A 11 -34.37 -2.17 -38.17
N PHE A 12 -33.53 -1.67 -37.28
CA PHE A 12 -32.09 -1.89 -37.39
C PHE A 12 -31.90 -3.40 -37.21
N TYR A 13 -32.07 -4.14 -38.31
CA TYR A 13 -31.26 -5.32 -38.55
C TYR A 13 -29.82 -4.81 -38.57
N ALA A 14 -29.22 -4.68 -37.38
CA ALA A 14 -27.81 -4.96 -37.26
C ALA A 14 -27.68 -6.41 -37.73
N LEU A 15 -27.42 -6.57 -39.02
CA LEU A 15 -26.76 -7.74 -39.56
C LEU A 15 -25.48 -7.86 -38.76
N SER A 16 -25.59 -8.52 -37.62
CA SER A 16 -24.49 -9.07 -36.88
C SER A 16 -23.85 -10.00 -37.88
N PHE A 17 -22.85 -9.52 -38.61
CA PHE A 17 -21.99 -10.36 -39.42
C PHE A 17 -21.32 -11.32 -38.44
N SER A 18 -22.04 -12.41 -38.13
CA SER A 18 -21.50 -13.56 -37.42
C SER A 18 -20.32 -14.01 -38.26
N GLN A 19 -19.11 -13.80 -37.73
CA GLN A 19 -17.90 -14.30 -38.35
C GLN A 19 -18.08 -15.80 -38.57
N ASP A 20 -17.83 -16.29 -39.79
CA ASP A 20 -18.01 -17.69 -40.15
C ASP A 20 -17.12 -18.58 -39.26
N LEU A 21 -17.76 -19.19 -38.27
CA LEU A 21 -17.12 -20.00 -37.26
C LEU A 21 -16.59 -21.31 -37.85
N GLU A 22 -17.27 -21.85 -38.87
CA GLU A 22 -16.89 -23.10 -39.51
C GLU A 22 -15.64 -22.91 -40.37
N ALA A 23 -15.60 -21.86 -41.20
CA ALA A 23 -14.42 -21.50 -41.96
C ALA A 23 -13.22 -21.21 -41.03
N TYR A 24 -13.46 -20.47 -39.94
CA TYR A 24 -12.44 -20.23 -38.91
C TYR A 24 -11.91 -21.56 -38.33
N ASN A 25 -12.80 -22.46 -37.91
CA ASN A 25 -12.46 -23.74 -37.30
C ASN A 25 -11.63 -24.63 -38.25
N LYS A 26 -11.99 -24.63 -39.54
CA LYS A 26 -11.28 -25.41 -40.56
C LYS A 26 -9.86 -24.89 -40.76
N VAL A 27 -9.68 -23.57 -40.87
CA VAL A 27 -8.35 -22.97 -40.97
C VAL A 27 -7.54 -23.24 -39.70
N TYR A 28 -8.11 -23.00 -38.52
CA TYR A 28 -7.47 -23.28 -37.23
C TYR A 28 -6.95 -24.73 -37.16
N SER A 29 -7.82 -25.71 -37.45
CA SER A 29 -7.50 -27.13 -37.31
C SER A 29 -6.43 -27.56 -38.32
N LYS A 30 -6.55 -27.10 -39.57
CA LYS A 30 -5.55 -27.34 -40.61
C LYS A 30 -4.21 -26.70 -40.26
N THR A 31 -4.20 -25.51 -39.68
CA THR A 31 -2.98 -24.84 -39.25
C THR A 31 -2.27 -25.65 -38.18
N TYR A 32 -3.00 -26.07 -37.16
CA TYR A 32 -2.46 -26.81 -36.02
C TYR A 32 -1.99 -28.22 -36.38
N LEU A 33 -2.82 -28.98 -37.10
CA LEU A 33 -2.59 -30.41 -37.35
C LEU A 33 -1.69 -30.67 -38.57
N GLU A 34 -1.78 -29.86 -39.62
CA GLU A 34 -1.06 -30.10 -40.88
C GLU A 34 0.03 -29.08 -41.15
N THR A 35 -0.31 -27.79 -41.07
CA THR A 35 0.59 -26.72 -41.52
C THR A 35 1.79 -26.60 -40.59
N ALA A 36 1.57 -26.66 -39.28
CA ALA A 36 2.63 -26.60 -38.28
C ALA A 36 3.65 -27.74 -38.39
N GLN A 37 3.21 -28.92 -38.84
CA GLN A 37 4.10 -30.07 -39.03
C GLN A 37 5.00 -29.92 -40.27
N LYS A 38 4.54 -29.17 -41.29
CA LYS A 38 5.27 -28.95 -42.55
C LYS A 38 6.13 -27.68 -42.52
N ASP A 39 5.54 -26.58 -42.08
CA ASP A 39 6.19 -25.26 -42.01
C ASP A 39 5.61 -24.45 -40.85
N LEU A 40 6.36 -24.42 -39.76
CA LEU A 40 6.00 -23.68 -38.56
C LEU A 40 5.95 -22.16 -38.80
N LYS A 41 6.79 -21.61 -39.69
CA LYS A 41 6.79 -20.15 -39.99
C LYS A 41 5.50 -19.77 -40.70
N ILE A 42 5.01 -20.59 -41.62
CA ILE A 42 3.72 -20.38 -42.28
C ILE A 42 2.59 -20.52 -41.26
N ALA A 43 2.65 -21.50 -40.36
CA ALA A 43 1.62 -21.69 -39.33
C ALA A 43 1.47 -20.44 -38.44
N PHE A 44 2.57 -19.80 -38.03
CA PHE A 44 2.52 -18.53 -37.30
C PHE A 44 1.88 -17.41 -38.10
N LYS A 45 2.23 -17.24 -39.39
CA LYS A 45 1.59 -16.24 -40.25
C LYS A 45 0.08 -16.44 -40.36
N VAL A 46 -0.37 -17.70 -40.45
CA VAL A 46 -1.81 -18.00 -40.48
C VAL A 46 -2.47 -17.70 -39.14
N ALA A 47 -1.85 -18.04 -38.01
CA ALA A 47 -2.37 -17.73 -36.69
C ALA A 47 -2.50 -16.20 -36.46
N ASP A 48 -1.51 -15.42 -36.89
CA ASP A 48 -1.57 -13.95 -36.85
C ASP A 48 -2.68 -13.40 -37.74
N SER A 49 -2.88 -13.98 -38.92
CA SER A 49 -3.99 -13.60 -39.81
C SER A 49 -5.35 -13.89 -39.16
N LEU A 50 -5.53 -15.09 -38.59
CA LEU A 50 -6.73 -15.46 -37.84
C LEU A 50 -7.02 -14.49 -36.70
N TYR A 51 -5.99 -14.07 -35.95
CA TYR A 51 -6.15 -13.08 -34.89
C TYR A 51 -6.61 -11.72 -35.43
N LYS A 52 -5.98 -11.21 -36.51
CA LYS A 52 -6.33 -9.92 -37.11
C LYS A 52 -7.77 -9.86 -37.61
N ILE A 53 -8.28 -10.96 -38.16
CA ILE A 53 -9.68 -11.01 -38.65
C ILE A 53 -10.69 -11.34 -37.55
N SER A 54 -10.24 -11.74 -36.34
CA SER A 54 -11.13 -12.14 -35.24
C SER A 54 -11.86 -10.95 -34.61
N LYS A 55 -13.19 -10.95 -34.70
CA LYS A 55 -14.03 -9.85 -34.18
C LYS A 55 -14.51 -10.08 -32.74
N THR A 56 -14.67 -11.33 -32.32
CA THR A 56 -15.21 -11.66 -30.99
C THR A 56 -14.10 -11.99 -29.98
N PRO A 57 -14.32 -11.77 -28.66
CA PRO A 57 -13.38 -12.19 -27.62
C PRO A 57 -13.01 -13.67 -27.72
N LEU A 58 -14.00 -14.52 -28.03
CA LEU A 58 -13.81 -15.94 -28.24
C LEU A 58 -12.83 -16.24 -29.39
N LEU A 59 -13.04 -15.67 -30.58
CA LEU A 59 -12.18 -15.96 -31.73
C LEU A 59 -10.77 -15.37 -31.59
N LYS A 60 -10.65 -14.21 -30.92
CA LYS A 60 -9.34 -13.66 -30.54
C LYS A 60 -8.60 -14.60 -29.58
N THR A 61 -9.28 -15.07 -28.53
CA THR A 61 -8.75 -16.05 -27.57
C THR A 61 -8.27 -17.30 -28.29
N ARG A 62 -9.10 -17.86 -29.17
CA ARG A 62 -8.75 -19.05 -29.94
C ARG A 62 -7.52 -18.83 -30.81
N SER A 63 -7.42 -17.69 -31.48
CA SER A 63 -6.27 -17.38 -32.33
C SER A 63 -4.98 -17.23 -31.51
N LEU A 64 -5.05 -16.58 -30.35
CA LEU A 64 -3.91 -16.51 -29.41
C LEU A 64 -3.53 -17.90 -28.88
N MET A 65 -4.51 -18.75 -28.57
CA MET A 65 -4.28 -20.13 -28.14
C MET A 65 -3.68 -21.01 -29.25
N LEU A 66 -3.99 -20.74 -30.52
CA LEU A 66 -3.30 -21.37 -31.64
C LEU A 66 -1.82 -20.99 -31.60
N THR A 67 -1.50 -19.71 -31.51
CA THR A 67 -0.12 -19.21 -31.42
C THR A 67 0.61 -19.80 -30.22
N ALA A 68 -0.03 -19.83 -29.04
CA ALA A 68 0.52 -20.46 -27.85
C ALA A 68 0.83 -21.95 -28.07
N SER A 69 -0.08 -22.68 -28.73
CA SER A 69 0.09 -24.10 -29.03
C SER A 69 1.20 -24.36 -30.06
N LEU A 70 1.39 -23.46 -31.03
CA LEU A 70 2.51 -23.51 -31.97
C LEU A 70 3.86 -23.29 -31.27
N TYR A 71 3.93 -22.33 -30.35
CA TYR A 71 5.15 -22.11 -29.54
C TYR A 71 5.44 -23.28 -28.59
N LYS A 72 4.40 -23.92 -28.03
CA LYS A 72 4.56 -25.18 -27.30
C LYS A 72 5.20 -26.25 -28.18
N GLN A 73 4.68 -26.46 -29.40
CA GLN A 73 5.24 -27.45 -30.33
C GLN A 73 6.70 -27.16 -30.70
N SER A 74 7.08 -25.89 -30.77
CA SER A 74 8.46 -25.49 -31.08
C SER A 74 9.42 -25.47 -29.88
N GLY A 75 8.92 -25.72 -28.66
CA GLY A 75 9.68 -25.65 -27.41
C GLY A 75 9.91 -24.23 -26.86
N ASP A 76 9.30 -23.19 -27.42
CA ASP A 76 9.39 -21.83 -26.88
C ASP A 76 8.32 -21.63 -25.80
N VAL A 77 8.57 -22.24 -24.64
CA VAL A 77 7.61 -22.26 -23.52
C VAL A 77 7.30 -20.87 -22.99
N LYS A 78 8.27 -19.95 -23.03
CA LYS A 78 8.09 -18.54 -22.65
C LYS A 78 6.96 -17.91 -23.46
N LYS A 79 7.08 -17.90 -24.79
CA LYS A 79 6.04 -17.32 -25.65
C LYS A 79 4.74 -18.12 -25.57
N SER A 80 4.82 -19.44 -25.40
CA SER A 80 3.61 -20.23 -25.20
C SER A 80 2.79 -19.74 -23.99
N ILE A 81 3.45 -19.52 -22.84
CA ILE A 81 2.82 -18.99 -21.63
C ILE A 81 2.33 -17.56 -21.85
N GLU A 82 3.14 -16.67 -22.43
CA GLU A 82 2.75 -15.28 -22.69
C GLU A 82 1.47 -15.16 -23.53
N TYR A 83 1.38 -15.90 -24.65
CA TYR A 83 0.20 -15.87 -25.51
C TYR A 83 -1.01 -16.53 -24.85
N ALA A 84 -0.80 -17.58 -24.05
CA ALA A 84 -1.87 -18.20 -23.28
C ALA A 84 -2.42 -17.24 -22.20
N LEU A 85 -1.56 -16.52 -21.47
CA LEU A 85 -1.96 -15.49 -20.50
C LEU A 85 -2.74 -14.36 -21.16
N LYS A 86 -2.26 -13.83 -22.30
CA LYS A 86 -2.99 -12.83 -23.10
C LYS A 86 -4.38 -13.32 -23.53
N SER A 87 -4.50 -14.60 -23.86
CA SER A 87 -5.80 -15.19 -24.20
C SER A 87 -6.73 -15.29 -22.97
N GLY A 88 -6.14 -15.57 -21.79
CA GLY A 88 -6.82 -15.59 -20.49
C GLY A 88 -7.44 -14.25 -20.15
N GLU A 89 -6.66 -13.17 -20.25
CA GLU A 89 -7.12 -11.79 -19.98
C GLU A 89 -8.35 -11.39 -20.80
N ILE A 90 -8.47 -11.89 -22.03
CA ILE A 90 -9.62 -11.63 -22.91
C ILE A 90 -10.83 -12.48 -22.51
N ILE A 91 -10.64 -13.79 -22.29
CA ILE A 91 -11.76 -14.72 -22.10
C ILE A 91 -12.34 -14.66 -20.68
N GLU A 92 -11.54 -14.25 -19.68
CA GLU A 92 -11.97 -14.01 -18.30
C GLU A 92 -13.03 -12.90 -18.20
N GLN A 93 -13.09 -11.99 -19.18
CA GLN A 93 -14.09 -10.91 -19.24
C GLN A 93 -15.44 -11.36 -19.84
N THR A 94 -15.62 -12.66 -20.07
CA THR A 94 -16.82 -13.23 -20.72
C THR A 94 -17.34 -14.42 -19.94
N ASP A 95 -18.62 -14.78 -20.06
CA ASP A 95 -19.17 -15.99 -19.42
C ASP A 95 -18.85 -17.28 -20.20
N ASN A 96 -17.80 -17.28 -21.04
CA ASN A 96 -17.39 -18.47 -21.78
C ASN A 96 -16.52 -19.40 -20.91
N TYR A 97 -17.13 -20.00 -19.89
CA TYR A 97 -16.45 -20.87 -18.91
C TYR A 97 -15.73 -22.05 -19.56
N SER A 98 -16.25 -22.57 -20.70
CA SER A 98 -15.60 -23.64 -21.45
C SER A 98 -14.22 -23.24 -21.97
N TRP A 99 -14.08 -22.04 -22.56
CA TRP A 99 -12.79 -21.56 -23.04
C TRP A 99 -11.89 -21.03 -21.93
N GLN A 100 -12.44 -20.43 -20.88
CA GLN A 100 -11.67 -20.09 -19.68
C GLN A 100 -10.96 -21.34 -19.12
N ALA A 101 -11.70 -22.43 -18.88
CA ALA A 101 -11.13 -23.66 -18.33
C ALA A 101 -10.09 -24.30 -19.27
N LYS A 102 -10.27 -24.22 -20.60
CA LYS A 102 -9.27 -24.69 -21.58
C LYS A 102 -7.97 -23.88 -21.53
N VAL A 103 -8.06 -22.56 -21.40
CA VAL A 103 -6.88 -21.69 -21.27
C VAL A 103 -6.12 -22.01 -19.98
N TYR A 104 -6.82 -22.13 -18.85
CA TYR A 104 -6.19 -22.48 -17.58
C TYR A 104 -5.59 -23.89 -17.58
N GLY A 105 -6.28 -24.87 -18.17
CA GLY A 105 -5.73 -26.22 -18.38
C GLY A 105 -4.44 -26.20 -19.20
N PHE A 106 -4.40 -25.40 -20.27
CA PHE A 106 -3.19 -25.24 -21.08
C PHE A 106 -2.05 -24.59 -20.29
N LEU A 107 -2.34 -23.52 -19.54
CA LEU A 107 -1.37 -22.87 -18.65
C LEU A 107 -0.82 -23.87 -17.63
N ALA A 108 -1.69 -24.70 -17.03
CA ALA A 108 -1.26 -25.74 -16.11
C ALA A 108 -0.25 -26.70 -16.76
N THR A 109 -0.51 -27.15 -17.99
CA THR A 109 0.45 -27.96 -18.76
C THR A 109 1.77 -27.22 -18.98
N GLN A 110 1.74 -25.94 -19.37
CA GLN A 110 2.97 -25.18 -19.60
C GLN A 110 3.81 -25.02 -18.33
N TYR A 111 3.16 -24.68 -17.20
CA TYR A 111 3.85 -24.56 -15.91
C TYR A 111 4.41 -25.89 -15.43
N ARG A 112 3.74 -27.03 -15.70
CA ARG A 112 4.32 -28.36 -15.41
C ARG A 112 5.56 -28.60 -16.26
N MET A 113 5.53 -28.28 -17.55
CA MET A 113 6.65 -28.50 -18.47
C MET A 113 7.93 -27.75 -18.04
N VAL A 114 7.79 -26.57 -17.40
CA VAL A 114 8.90 -25.83 -16.78
C VAL A 114 9.16 -26.20 -15.31
N LYS A 115 8.58 -27.31 -14.84
CA LYS A 115 8.71 -27.87 -13.47
C LYS A 115 8.20 -26.95 -12.35
N LEU A 116 7.38 -25.94 -12.67
CA LEU A 116 6.71 -25.07 -11.70
C LEU A 116 5.38 -25.69 -11.24
N TYR A 117 5.49 -26.83 -10.53
CA TYR A 117 4.36 -27.67 -10.14
C TYR A 117 3.29 -26.95 -9.31
N ASN A 118 3.67 -26.01 -8.45
CA ASN A 118 2.71 -25.23 -7.66
C ASN A 118 1.85 -24.32 -8.55
N SER A 119 2.47 -23.65 -9.52
CA SER A 119 1.76 -22.83 -10.51
C SER A 119 0.85 -23.70 -11.37
N SER A 120 1.33 -24.88 -11.80
CA SER A 120 0.51 -25.85 -12.54
C SER A 120 -0.74 -26.24 -11.76
N ARG A 121 -0.60 -26.64 -10.48
CA ARG A 121 -1.72 -26.98 -9.61
C ARG A 121 -2.71 -25.84 -9.42
N LYS A 122 -2.22 -24.61 -9.20
CA LYS A 122 -3.07 -23.42 -9.09
C LYS A 122 -3.97 -23.22 -10.31
N TYR A 123 -3.42 -23.38 -11.51
CA TYR A 123 -4.22 -23.27 -12.74
C TYR A 123 -5.15 -24.46 -12.96
N LEU A 124 -4.76 -25.68 -12.54
CA LEU A 124 -5.67 -26.83 -12.54
C LEU A 124 -6.88 -26.62 -11.63
N GLU A 125 -6.66 -26.12 -10.41
CA GLU A 125 -7.72 -25.84 -9.45
C GLU A 125 -8.68 -24.79 -10.00
N LYS A 126 -8.17 -23.70 -10.58
CA LYS A 126 -8.98 -22.69 -11.28
C LYS A 126 -9.80 -23.29 -12.41
N ALA A 127 -9.18 -24.11 -13.26
CA ALA A 127 -9.88 -24.75 -14.38
C ALA A 127 -10.99 -25.70 -13.90
N PHE A 128 -10.75 -26.41 -12.79
CA PHE A 128 -11.72 -27.31 -12.19
C PHE A 128 -12.91 -26.54 -11.59
N GLU A 129 -12.66 -25.49 -10.83
CA GLU A 129 -13.69 -24.61 -10.26
C GLU A 129 -14.58 -24.01 -11.36
N ILE A 130 -13.98 -23.46 -12.41
CA ILE A 130 -14.71 -22.87 -13.53
C ILE A 130 -15.52 -23.91 -14.31
N SER A 131 -15.05 -25.16 -14.35
CA SER A 131 -15.78 -26.22 -15.04
C SER A 131 -17.14 -26.53 -14.43
N GLU A 132 -17.37 -26.17 -13.16
CA GLU A 132 -18.68 -26.31 -12.50
C GLU A 132 -19.74 -25.36 -13.07
N ASN A 133 -19.32 -24.23 -13.66
CA ASN A 133 -20.21 -23.23 -14.25
C ASN A 133 -20.53 -23.52 -15.73
N ILE A 134 -20.00 -24.61 -16.30
CA ILE A 134 -20.24 -24.97 -17.69
C ILE A 134 -21.62 -25.63 -17.83
N GLU A 135 -22.53 -24.94 -18.52
CA GLU A 135 -23.93 -25.38 -18.67
C GLU A 135 -24.07 -26.76 -19.29
N ASN A 136 -23.24 -27.11 -20.28
CA ASN A 136 -23.30 -28.41 -20.94
C ASN A 136 -22.55 -29.48 -20.10
N PRO A 137 -23.25 -30.48 -19.52
CA PRO A 137 -22.62 -31.45 -18.64
C PRO A 137 -21.57 -32.32 -19.33
N LYS A 138 -21.78 -32.67 -20.61
CA LYS A 138 -20.80 -33.43 -21.40
C LYS A 138 -19.51 -32.63 -21.60
N ALA A 139 -19.63 -31.32 -21.88
CA ALA A 139 -18.49 -30.43 -22.02
C ALA A 139 -17.76 -30.21 -20.68
N ALA A 140 -18.51 -30.06 -19.58
CA ALA A 140 -17.98 -29.93 -18.23
C ALA A 140 -17.18 -31.18 -17.82
N ASN A 141 -17.77 -32.37 -18.00
CA ASN A 141 -17.12 -33.65 -17.70
C ASN A 141 -15.86 -33.86 -18.55
N ASN A 142 -15.87 -33.46 -19.83
CA ASN A 142 -14.69 -33.52 -20.67
C ASN A 142 -13.53 -32.70 -20.10
N ILE A 143 -13.81 -31.47 -19.65
CA ILE A 143 -12.81 -30.61 -19.04
C ILE A 143 -12.30 -31.19 -17.72
N LYS A 144 -13.18 -31.68 -16.84
CA LYS A 144 -12.80 -32.34 -15.59
C LYS A 144 -11.91 -33.56 -15.82
N GLY A 145 -12.23 -34.38 -16.82
CA GLY A 145 -11.41 -35.51 -17.26
C GLY A 145 -10.00 -35.07 -17.68
N LEU A 146 -9.91 -34.04 -18.51
CA LEU A 146 -8.62 -33.47 -18.94
C LEU A 146 -7.81 -32.90 -17.77
N MET A 147 -8.44 -32.20 -16.82
CA MET A 147 -7.74 -31.65 -15.65
C MET A 147 -7.17 -32.76 -14.76
N LEU A 148 -7.90 -33.87 -14.62
CA LEU A 148 -7.42 -35.04 -13.87
C LEU A 148 -6.29 -35.78 -14.60
N GLN A 149 -6.32 -35.86 -15.93
CA GLN A 149 -5.18 -36.33 -16.72
C GLN A 149 -3.93 -35.46 -16.48
N GLU A 150 -4.07 -34.13 -16.54
CA GLU A 150 -2.97 -33.21 -16.30
C GLU A 150 -2.45 -33.27 -14.84
N LYS A 151 -3.35 -33.51 -13.88
CA LYS A 151 -2.96 -33.81 -12.50
C LYS A 151 -2.17 -35.11 -12.39
N ALA A 152 -2.56 -36.15 -13.13
CA ALA A 152 -1.82 -37.41 -13.18
C ALA A 152 -0.41 -37.22 -13.80
N TYR A 153 -0.25 -36.43 -14.86
CA TYR A 153 1.07 -36.07 -15.38
C TYR A 153 1.94 -35.39 -14.31
N ASN A 154 1.38 -34.43 -13.57
CA ASN A 154 2.08 -33.78 -12.45
C ASN A 154 2.52 -34.78 -11.37
N ASP A 155 1.67 -35.76 -11.05
CA ASP A 155 1.98 -36.79 -10.08
C ASP A 155 3.07 -37.75 -10.59
N ILE A 156 3.04 -38.15 -11.87
CA ILE A 156 4.06 -39.00 -12.50
C ILE A 156 5.44 -38.32 -12.45
N GLU A 157 5.54 -37.04 -12.83
CA GLU A 157 6.81 -36.32 -12.79
C GLU A 157 7.36 -36.16 -11.37
N GLN A 158 6.48 -36.07 -10.38
CA GLN A 158 6.84 -36.05 -8.96
C GLN A 158 6.98 -37.46 -8.35
N LYS A 159 6.99 -38.51 -9.18
CA LYS A 159 7.11 -39.93 -8.79
C LYS A 159 6.00 -40.46 -7.86
N ASN A 160 4.86 -39.79 -7.84
CA ASN A 160 3.66 -40.17 -7.07
C ASN A 160 2.75 -41.11 -7.87
N PHE A 161 3.28 -42.23 -8.36
CA PHE A 161 2.59 -43.09 -9.34
C PHE A 161 1.24 -43.64 -8.87
N LYS A 162 1.08 -43.97 -7.59
CA LYS A 162 -0.22 -44.42 -7.04
C LYS A 162 -1.29 -43.33 -7.12
N LYS A 163 -0.94 -42.07 -6.83
CA LYS A 163 -1.85 -40.93 -6.96
C LYS A 163 -2.17 -40.64 -8.43
N ALA A 164 -1.19 -40.80 -9.32
CA ALA A 164 -1.41 -40.70 -10.75
C ALA A 164 -2.47 -41.71 -11.21
N ILE A 165 -2.35 -42.98 -10.83
CA ILE A 165 -3.33 -44.04 -11.15
C ILE A 165 -4.73 -43.68 -10.64
N GLU A 166 -4.85 -43.17 -9.41
CA GLU A 166 -6.14 -42.71 -8.87
C GLU A 166 -6.76 -41.60 -9.73
N ASN A 167 -5.95 -40.58 -10.08
CA ASN A 167 -6.40 -39.47 -10.91
C ASN A 167 -6.77 -39.93 -12.34
N ILE A 168 -6.04 -40.88 -12.92
CA ILE A 168 -6.35 -41.45 -14.23
C ILE A 168 -7.68 -42.21 -14.21
N ASN A 169 -7.91 -43.03 -13.18
CA ASN A 169 -9.18 -43.76 -13.04
C ASN A 169 -10.37 -42.80 -12.87
N ARG A 170 -10.20 -41.74 -12.06
CA ARG A 170 -11.20 -40.68 -11.92
C ARG A 170 -11.44 -39.95 -13.25
N SER A 171 -10.37 -39.66 -13.99
CA SER A 171 -10.45 -39.06 -15.32
C SER A 171 -11.27 -39.92 -16.29
N GLN A 172 -11.03 -41.23 -16.31
CA GLN A 172 -11.79 -42.17 -17.15
C GLN A 172 -13.28 -42.16 -16.82
N ASN A 173 -13.65 -42.05 -15.55
CA ASN A 173 -15.06 -41.97 -15.15
C ASN A 173 -15.73 -40.71 -15.71
N TYR A 174 -15.03 -39.58 -15.77
CA TYR A 174 -15.55 -38.38 -16.41
C TYR A 174 -15.67 -38.53 -17.93
N PHE A 175 -14.68 -39.10 -18.61
CA PHE A 175 -14.76 -39.29 -20.08
C PHE A 175 -15.89 -40.25 -20.50
N LYS A 176 -16.21 -41.27 -19.69
CA LYS A 176 -17.37 -42.12 -19.96
C LYS A 176 -18.70 -41.33 -20.03
N LEU A 177 -18.76 -40.16 -19.42
CA LEU A 177 -19.95 -39.29 -19.39
C LEU A 177 -19.99 -38.27 -20.55
N THR A 178 -18.99 -38.25 -21.45
CA THR A 178 -18.89 -37.23 -22.52
C THR A 178 -19.33 -37.74 -23.90
N GLU A 179 -19.22 -39.06 -24.14
CA GLU A 179 -19.47 -39.79 -25.39
C GLU A 179 -18.58 -39.40 -26.61
N ALA A 180 -18.10 -38.16 -26.71
CA ALA A 180 -17.26 -37.69 -27.82
C ALA A 180 -15.76 -37.95 -27.59
N ASN A 181 -15.05 -38.43 -28.63
CA ASN A 181 -13.61 -38.74 -28.63
C ASN A 181 -13.16 -39.68 -27.50
N LEU A 182 -14.08 -40.53 -27.03
CA LEU A 182 -13.84 -41.43 -25.91
C LEU A 182 -12.62 -42.34 -26.14
N ASP A 183 -12.45 -42.84 -27.36
CA ASP A 183 -11.34 -43.74 -27.71
C ASP A 183 -9.98 -43.05 -27.54
N PHE A 184 -9.83 -41.81 -28.01
CA PHE A 184 -8.56 -41.06 -27.86
C PHE A 184 -8.26 -40.78 -26.38
N PHE A 185 -9.25 -40.33 -25.61
CA PHE A 185 -9.04 -40.05 -24.18
C PHE A 185 -8.76 -41.31 -23.38
N THR A 186 -9.45 -42.41 -23.71
CA THR A 186 -9.23 -43.72 -23.10
C THR A 186 -7.85 -44.24 -23.45
N ALA A 187 -7.42 -44.14 -24.72
CA ALA A 187 -6.08 -44.50 -25.13
C ALA A 187 -5.00 -43.75 -24.35
N ASN A 188 -5.20 -42.44 -24.14
CA ASN A 188 -4.26 -41.63 -23.36
C ASN A 188 -4.23 -42.07 -21.88
N ASN A 189 -5.39 -42.31 -21.26
CA ASN A 189 -5.44 -42.86 -19.90
C ASN A 189 -4.74 -44.21 -19.78
N GLU A 190 -4.98 -45.13 -20.71
CA GLU A 190 -4.33 -46.44 -20.76
C GLU A 190 -2.81 -46.31 -20.97
N GLN A 191 -2.35 -45.35 -21.79
CA GLN A 191 -0.92 -45.05 -21.94
C GLN A 191 -0.31 -44.55 -20.61
N LEU A 192 -0.99 -43.69 -19.87
CA LEU A 192 -0.53 -43.17 -18.58
C LEU A 192 -0.55 -44.23 -17.47
N LEU A 193 -1.53 -45.13 -17.48
CA LEU A 193 -1.54 -46.29 -16.60
C LEU A 193 -0.36 -47.20 -16.91
N GLY A 194 -0.10 -47.48 -18.19
CA GLY A 194 1.07 -48.24 -18.64
C GLY A 194 2.36 -47.65 -18.11
N LEU A 195 2.54 -46.33 -18.26
CA LEU A 195 3.71 -45.61 -17.74
C LEU A 195 3.81 -45.66 -16.22
N SER A 196 2.68 -45.53 -15.51
CA SER A 196 2.65 -45.55 -14.05
C SER A 196 3.01 -46.93 -13.49
N TYR A 197 2.47 -48.00 -14.07
CA TYR A 197 2.80 -49.38 -13.68
C TYR A 197 4.23 -49.76 -14.04
N PHE A 198 4.74 -49.31 -15.19
CA PHE A 198 6.15 -49.48 -15.55
C PHE A 198 7.07 -48.90 -14.49
N ASN A 199 6.81 -47.66 -14.04
CA ASN A 199 7.59 -47.02 -12.97
C ASN A 199 7.40 -47.66 -11.59
N LEU A 200 6.32 -48.42 -11.38
CA LEU A 200 6.10 -49.25 -10.20
C LEU A 200 6.74 -50.65 -10.34
N ASN A 201 7.47 -50.90 -11.44
CA ASN A 201 8.09 -52.17 -11.78
C ASN A 201 7.10 -53.34 -12.00
N ASP A 202 5.83 -53.04 -12.27
CA ASP A 202 4.83 -54.02 -12.68
C ASP A 202 4.74 -54.08 -14.22
N LEU A 203 5.68 -54.82 -14.80
CA LEU A 203 5.88 -54.89 -16.25
C LEU A 203 4.70 -55.55 -16.98
N ASP A 204 3.98 -56.46 -16.32
CA ASP A 204 2.86 -57.17 -16.94
C ASP A 204 1.61 -56.29 -17.00
N GLN A 205 1.31 -55.52 -15.93
CA GLN A 205 0.27 -54.50 -15.99
C GLN A 205 0.63 -53.41 -16.99
N ALA A 206 1.89 -52.95 -17.02
CA ALA A 206 2.33 -51.96 -17.99
C ALA A 206 2.05 -52.41 -19.44
N LEU A 207 2.47 -53.64 -19.80
CA LEU A 207 2.20 -54.24 -21.11
C LEU A 207 0.70 -54.38 -21.40
N SER A 208 -0.10 -54.79 -20.42
CA SER A 208 -1.56 -54.92 -20.56
C SER A 208 -2.20 -53.59 -20.92
N HIS A 209 -1.84 -52.52 -20.21
CA HIS A 209 -2.34 -51.17 -20.44
C HIS A 209 -1.85 -50.59 -21.78
N TYR A 210 -0.59 -50.77 -22.17
CA TYR A 210 -0.13 -50.35 -23.50
C TYR A 210 -0.82 -51.10 -24.65
N LYS A 211 -1.16 -52.39 -24.48
CA LYS A 211 -1.97 -53.15 -25.47
C LYS A 211 -3.37 -52.59 -25.60
N LYS A 212 -4.01 -52.20 -24.48
CA LYS A 212 -5.32 -51.53 -24.51
C LYS A 212 -5.23 -50.19 -25.21
N ALA A 213 -4.23 -49.36 -24.87
CA ALA A 213 -4.00 -48.07 -25.51
C ALA A 213 -3.86 -48.21 -27.03
N LEU A 214 -3.03 -49.16 -27.50
CA LEU A 214 -2.82 -49.42 -28.91
C LEU A 214 -4.09 -49.89 -29.64
N LYS A 215 -4.96 -50.65 -28.96
CA LYS A 215 -6.25 -51.10 -29.51
C LYS A 215 -7.16 -49.90 -29.81
N PHE A 216 -7.21 -48.92 -28.91
CA PHE A 216 -8.03 -47.72 -29.09
C PHE A 216 -7.46 -46.78 -30.17
N THR A 217 -6.15 -46.77 -30.40
CA THR A 217 -5.52 -45.96 -31.45
C THR A 217 -5.34 -46.70 -32.78
N ALA A 218 -5.93 -47.88 -32.96
CA ALA A 218 -5.65 -48.74 -34.12
C ALA A 218 -6.00 -48.11 -35.47
N ASN A 219 -7.03 -47.26 -35.48
CA ASN A 219 -7.50 -46.54 -36.68
C ASN A 219 -7.00 -45.09 -36.75
N ASP A 220 -6.24 -44.65 -35.74
CA ASP A 220 -5.76 -43.28 -35.69
C ASP A 220 -4.54 -43.11 -36.61
N PRO A 221 -4.40 -41.95 -37.28
CA PRO A 221 -3.16 -41.63 -37.98
C PRO A 221 -1.97 -41.56 -37.00
N GLU A 222 -0.76 -41.81 -37.50
CA GLU A 222 0.49 -41.67 -36.73
C GLU A 222 0.50 -40.30 -36.00
N ASN A 223 0.51 -40.33 -34.66
CA ASN A 223 0.46 -39.14 -33.82
C ASN A 223 1.34 -39.30 -32.58
N PHE A 224 1.45 -38.25 -31.77
CA PHE A 224 2.35 -38.25 -30.62
C PHE A 224 2.01 -39.35 -29.60
N LEU A 225 0.73 -39.64 -29.37
CA LEU A 225 0.28 -40.63 -28.40
C LEU A 225 0.70 -42.03 -28.84
N VAL A 226 0.53 -42.35 -30.12
CA VAL A 226 0.99 -43.63 -30.70
C VAL A 226 2.52 -43.78 -30.55
N GLY A 227 3.27 -42.70 -30.77
CA GLY A 227 4.72 -42.67 -30.52
C GLY A 227 5.08 -43.01 -29.07
N LEU A 228 4.37 -42.43 -28.09
CA LEU A 228 4.56 -42.72 -26.67
C LEU A 228 4.16 -44.14 -26.28
N ILE A 229 3.10 -44.70 -26.88
CA ILE A 229 2.68 -46.09 -26.64
C ILE A 229 3.77 -47.05 -27.13
N TYR A 230 4.29 -46.86 -28.34
CA TYR A 230 5.40 -47.68 -28.85
C TYR A 230 6.67 -47.52 -28.02
N ASN A 231 6.98 -46.30 -27.56
CA ASN A 231 8.09 -46.07 -26.65
C ASN A 231 7.92 -46.86 -25.34
N GLY A 232 6.73 -46.83 -24.75
CA GLY A 232 6.42 -47.60 -23.54
C GLY A 232 6.55 -49.11 -23.72
N PHE A 233 6.12 -49.66 -24.87
CA PHE A 233 6.40 -51.06 -25.20
C PHE A 233 7.91 -51.34 -25.26
N ALA A 234 8.68 -50.46 -25.92
CA ALA A 234 10.13 -50.62 -26.02
C ALA A 234 10.79 -50.63 -24.64
N GLU A 235 10.41 -49.72 -23.75
CA GLU A 235 10.91 -49.67 -22.36
C GLU A 235 10.57 -50.94 -21.59
N VAL A 236 9.33 -51.44 -21.66
CA VAL A 236 8.97 -52.68 -20.96
C VAL A 236 9.77 -53.88 -21.50
N TYR A 237 9.91 -54.03 -22.82
CA TYR A 237 10.67 -55.15 -23.39
C TYR A 237 12.17 -55.04 -23.13
N LEU A 238 12.72 -53.83 -23.00
CA LEU A 238 14.09 -53.62 -22.53
C LEU A 238 14.29 -54.17 -21.12
N GLU A 239 13.40 -53.83 -20.18
CA GLU A 239 13.48 -54.35 -18.80
C GLU A 239 13.28 -55.86 -18.74
N LYS A 240 12.42 -56.42 -19.60
CA LYS A 240 12.25 -57.88 -19.76
C LYS A 240 13.40 -58.56 -20.51
N LYS A 241 14.40 -57.81 -20.98
CA LYS A 241 15.55 -58.29 -21.78
C LYS A 241 15.17 -58.94 -23.12
N ASP A 242 13.96 -58.70 -23.62
CA ASP A 242 13.54 -59.10 -24.96
C ASP A 242 13.96 -58.02 -25.98
N LEU A 243 15.24 -58.10 -26.37
CA LEU A 243 15.85 -57.12 -27.27
C LEU A 243 15.20 -57.10 -28.66
N LYS A 244 14.62 -58.23 -29.11
CA LYS A 244 13.96 -58.31 -30.42
C LYS A 244 12.68 -57.49 -30.42
N SER A 245 11.84 -57.67 -29.41
CA SER A 245 10.61 -56.88 -29.26
C SER A 245 10.93 -55.42 -28.96
N ALA A 246 11.91 -55.15 -28.08
CA ALA A 246 12.36 -53.80 -27.78
C ALA A 246 12.77 -53.04 -29.05
N LYS A 247 13.62 -53.64 -29.89
CA LYS A 247 14.04 -53.05 -31.18
C LYS A 247 12.86 -52.74 -32.09
N LYS A 248 11.93 -53.70 -32.24
CA LYS A 248 10.75 -53.55 -33.09
C LYS A 248 9.94 -52.31 -32.69
N TYR A 249 9.60 -52.19 -31.41
CA TYR A 249 8.76 -51.09 -30.92
C TYR A 249 9.54 -49.76 -30.89
N LEU A 250 10.83 -49.79 -30.57
CA LEU A 250 11.68 -48.60 -30.61
C LEU A 250 11.75 -48.03 -32.03
N SER A 251 11.98 -48.85 -33.06
CA SER A 251 12.02 -48.38 -34.44
C SER A 251 10.69 -47.77 -34.91
N LEU A 252 9.55 -48.28 -34.42
CA LEU A 252 8.23 -47.66 -34.69
C LEU A 252 8.10 -46.30 -34.01
N ALA A 253 8.57 -46.16 -32.77
CA ALA A 253 8.58 -44.89 -32.05
C ALA A 253 9.52 -43.87 -32.73
N GLU A 254 10.75 -44.25 -33.06
CA GLU A 254 11.75 -43.41 -33.75
C GLU A 254 11.20 -42.84 -35.05
N LYS A 255 10.58 -43.69 -35.90
CA LYS A 255 9.94 -43.27 -37.16
C LYS A 255 8.90 -42.15 -36.96
N ILE A 256 8.11 -42.24 -35.91
CA ILE A 256 7.10 -41.20 -35.58
C ILE A 256 7.81 -39.94 -35.08
N SER A 257 8.80 -40.08 -34.20
CA SER A 257 9.53 -38.95 -33.62
C SER A 257 10.30 -38.13 -34.65
N GLU A 258 10.90 -38.77 -35.66
CA GLU A 258 11.69 -38.10 -36.70
C GLU A 258 10.85 -37.20 -37.59
N LYS A 259 9.60 -37.61 -37.86
CA LYS A 259 8.62 -36.81 -38.61
C LYS A 259 8.00 -35.68 -37.78
N SER A 260 8.04 -35.79 -36.46
CA SER A 260 7.38 -34.84 -35.56
C SER A 260 8.22 -33.59 -35.35
N GLN A 261 7.58 -32.44 -35.16
CA GLN A 261 8.25 -31.24 -34.64
C GLN A 261 8.24 -31.15 -33.11
N TYR A 262 7.51 -32.05 -32.44
CA TYR A 262 7.33 -32.02 -30.99
C TYR A 262 8.60 -32.48 -30.26
N LEU A 263 9.28 -31.55 -29.59
CA LEU A 263 10.58 -31.77 -28.97
C LEU A 263 10.53 -32.74 -27.79
N GLU A 264 9.45 -32.72 -27.01
CA GLU A 264 9.25 -33.57 -25.84
C GLU A 264 9.15 -35.04 -26.25
N LEU A 265 8.41 -35.35 -27.32
CA LEU A 265 8.34 -36.71 -27.86
C LEU A 265 9.71 -37.20 -28.31
N LYS A 266 10.48 -36.35 -29.00
CA LYS A 266 11.86 -36.67 -29.41
C LYS A 266 12.73 -36.97 -28.21
N ASN A 267 12.67 -36.15 -27.17
CA ASN A 267 13.46 -36.34 -25.96
C ASN A 267 13.18 -37.69 -25.29
N GLU A 268 11.91 -38.04 -25.10
CA GLU A 268 11.53 -39.33 -24.47
C GLU A 268 11.98 -40.55 -25.29
N ILE A 269 11.85 -40.47 -26.62
CA ILE A 269 12.27 -41.57 -27.49
C ILE A 269 13.79 -41.66 -27.53
N TYR A 270 14.52 -40.54 -27.59
CA TYR A 270 15.98 -40.56 -27.53
C TYR A 270 16.53 -41.12 -26.22
N LYS A 271 15.89 -40.86 -25.07
CA LYS A 271 16.26 -41.52 -23.80
C LYS A 271 16.15 -43.04 -23.91
N THR A 272 15.06 -43.52 -24.51
CA THR A 272 14.83 -44.96 -24.68
C THR A 272 15.80 -45.57 -25.68
N SER A 273 16.08 -44.88 -26.79
CA SER A 273 17.09 -45.28 -27.76
C SER A 273 18.48 -45.37 -27.14
N GLN A 274 18.87 -44.42 -26.29
CA GLN A 274 20.15 -44.48 -25.57
C GLN A 274 20.22 -45.70 -24.65
N LYS A 275 19.17 -45.97 -23.85
CA LYS A 275 19.10 -47.19 -23.02
C LYS A 275 19.29 -48.44 -23.89
N TYR A 276 18.57 -48.53 -25.01
CA TYR A 276 18.67 -49.66 -25.93
C TYR A 276 20.09 -49.84 -26.50
N TYR A 277 20.68 -48.77 -27.06
CA TYR A 277 22.00 -48.84 -27.68
C TYR A 277 23.12 -49.09 -26.65
N ALA A 278 22.96 -48.62 -25.41
CA ALA A 278 23.84 -48.97 -24.31
C ALA A 278 23.76 -50.48 -23.98
N VAL A 279 22.56 -51.06 -23.90
CA VAL A 279 22.37 -52.49 -23.60
C VAL A 279 22.98 -53.39 -24.68
N ILE A 280 22.88 -52.99 -25.96
CA ILE A 280 23.46 -53.77 -27.07
C ILE A 280 24.92 -53.41 -27.38
N ASN A 281 25.55 -52.51 -26.60
CA ASN A 281 26.91 -52.02 -26.79
C ASN A 281 27.18 -51.39 -28.17
N ASP A 282 26.17 -50.77 -28.79
CA ASP A 282 26.32 -50.04 -30.05
C ASP A 282 26.73 -48.58 -29.76
N VAL A 283 28.02 -48.38 -29.52
CA VAL A 283 28.59 -47.08 -29.08
C VAL A 283 28.39 -45.99 -30.14
N GLU A 284 28.49 -46.33 -31.42
CA GLU A 284 28.33 -45.35 -32.51
C GLU A 284 26.92 -44.76 -32.52
N LYS A 285 25.89 -45.62 -32.46
CA LYS A 285 24.50 -45.15 -32.41
C LYS A 285 24.17 -44.47 -31.09
N LEU A 286 24.72 -44.95 -29.97
CA LEU A 286 24.56 -44.32 -28.67
C LEU A 286 25.01 -42.85 -28.71
N VAL A 287 26.24 -42.59 -29.19
CA VAL A 287 26.78 -41.23 -29.31
C VAL A 287 25.97 -40.38 -30.28
N ALA A 288 25.51 -40.96 -31.40
CA ALA A 288 24.68 -40.25 -32.37
C ALA A 288 23.33 -39.80 -31.77
N VAL A 289 22.67 -40.68 -31.01
CA VAL A 289 21.41 -40.35 -30.34
C VAL A 289 21.62 -39.37 -29.19
N GLN A 290 22.72 -39.51 -28.43
CA GLN A 290 23.06 -38.57 -27.36
C GLN A 290 23.20 -37.14 -27.89
N LYS A 291 23.94 -36.94 -28.98
CA LYS A 291 24.05 -35.62 -29.63
C LYS A 291 22.70 -35.05 -30.06
N LYS A 292 21.81 -35.90 -30.60
CA LYS A 292 20.44 -35.49 -30.95
C LYS A 292 19.64 -35.08 -29.71
N GLN A 293 19.79 -35.81 -28.61
CA GLN A 293 19.12 -35.50 -27.35
C GLN A 293 19.63 -34.20 -26.75
N ASP A 294 20.96 -34.01 -26.66
CA ASP A 294 21.57 -32.80 -26.11
C ASP A 294 21.07 -31.55 -26.84
N SER A 295 20.99 -31.59 -28.17
CA SER A 295 20.44 -30.48 -28.96
C SER A 295 18.95 -30.20 -28.68
N VAL A 296 18.16 -31.23 -28.37
CA VAL A 296 16.75 -31.07 -28.01
C VAL A 296 16.61 -30.54 -26.58
N VAL A 297 17.37 -31.07 -25.64
CA VAL A 297 17.39 -30.64 -24.23
C VAL A 297 17.85 -29.20 -24.12
N GLU A 298 18.92 -28.81 -24.81
CA GLU A 298 19.40 -27.42 -24.85
C GLU A 298 18.29 -26.45 -25.30
N LYS A 299 17.52 -26.80 -26.34
CA LYS A 299 16.40 -25.97 -26.82
C LYS A 299 15.29 -25.84 -25.78
N ILE A 300 14.92 -26.94 -25.12
CA ILE A 300 13.87 -26.96 -24.09
C ILE A 300 14.34 -26.18 -22.84
N GLU A 301 15.54 -26.47 -22.34
CA GLU A 301 16.06 -25.90 -21.10
C GLU A 301 16.43 -24.42 -21.23
N THR A 302 17.02 -24.00 -22.34
CA THR A 302 17.36 -22.58 -22.55
C THR A 302 16.11 -21.71 -22.44
N LYS A 303 15.02 -22.10 -23.13
CA LYS A 303 13.76 -21.35 -23.12
C LYS A 303 13.03 -21.43 -21.78
N SER A 304 13.08 -22.59 -21.11
CA SER A 304 12.54 -22.75 -19.75
C SER A 304 13.30 -21.88 -18.75
N ASN A 305 14.63 -21.85 -18.80
CA ASN A 305 15.46 -21.08 -17.88
C ASN A 305 15.31 -19.57 -18.11
N GLU A 306 15.23 -19.12 -19.38
CA GLU A 306 14.88 -17.74 -19.71
C GLU A 306 13.57 -17.32 -19.03
N PHE A 307 12.52 -18.14 -19.15
CA PHE A 307 11.21 -17.86 -18.53
C PHE A 307 11.28 -17.83 -17.00
N ILE A 308 11.96 -18.81 -16.38
CA ILE A 308 12.08 -18.90 -14.92
C ILE A 308 12.86 -17.69 -14.38
N ASN A 309 13.98 -17.34 -15.01
CA ASN A 309 14.81 -16.21 -14.58
C ASN A 309 14.04 -14.89 -14.69
N GLU A 310 13.35 -14.64 -15.80
CA GLU A 310 12.53 -13.43 -15.94
C GLU A 310 11.36 -13.39 -14.94
N SER A 311 10.70 -14.53 -14.73
CA SER A 311 9.63 -14.64 -13.73
C SER A 311 10.16 -14.33 -12.33
N PHE A 312 11.33 -14.88 -11.97
CA PHE A 312 11.99 -14.61 -10.69
C PHE A 312 12.37 -13.13 -10.54
N SER A 313 13.02 -12.54 -11.55
CA SER A 313 13.38 -11.11 -11.57
C SER A 313 12.14 -10.20 -11.43
N SER A 314 11.03 -10.58 -12.05
CA SER A 314 9.76 -9.84 -11.92
C SER A 314 9.17 -9.95 -10.51
N LEU A 315 9.26 -11.12 -9.88
CA LEU A 315 8.81 -11.34 -8.50
C LEU A 315 9.67 -10.54 -7.51
N GLU A 316 10.99 -10.54 -7.70
CA GLU A 316 11.92 -9.76 -6.88
C GLU A 316 11.62 -8.26 -6.99
N THR A 317 11.45 -7.75 -8.22
CA THR A 317 11.07 -6.36 -8.47
C THR A 317 9.75 -6.01 -7.79
N ASN A 318 8.73 -6.86 -7.94
CA ASN A 318 7.43 -6.65 -7.31
C ASN A 318 7.50 -6.72 -5.78
N SER A 319 8.37 -7.57 -5.23
CA SER A 319 8.60 -7.68 -3.78
C SER A 319 9.25 -6.40 -3.23
N HIS A 320 10.26 -5.86 -3.90
CA HIS A 320 10.88 -4.58 -3.51
C HIS A 320 9.89 -3.40 -3.63
N LEU A 321 9.04 -3.40 -4.66
CA LEU A 321 7.95 -2.41 -4.77
C LEU A 321 6.95 -2.54 -3.61
N ALA A 322 6.61 -3.77 -3.21
CA ALA A 322 5.73 -4.03 -2.08
C ALA A 322 6.36 -3.62 -0.74
N GLU A 323 7.65 -3.91 -0.52
CA GLU A 323 8.41 -3.46 0.65
C GLU A 323 8.48 -1.93 0.73
N LYS A 324 8.78 -1.26 -0.39
CA LYS A 324 8.78 0.21 -0.47
C LYS A 324 7.40 0.78 -0.14
N LYS A 325 6.32 0.17 -0.66
CA LYS A 325 4.94 0.55 -0.35
C LYS A 325 4.60 0.32 1.12
N SER A 326 5.10 -0.76 1.73
CA SER A 326 4.93 -1.05 3.16
C SER A 326 5.67 -0.05 4.04
N SER A 327 6.94 0.24 3.73
CA SER A 327 7.77 1.24 4.43
C SER A 327 7.14 2.63 4.40
N ASN A 328 6.57 3.05 3.26
CA ASN A 328 5.84 4.32 3.16
C ASN A 328 4.63 4.38 4.12
N LYS A 329 3.90 3.27 4.31
CA LYS A 329 2.80 3.23 5.29
C LYS A 329 3.31 3.38 6.71
N THR A 330 4.41 2.71 7.06
CA THR A 330 5.02 2.82 8.40
C THR A 330 5.47 4.26 8.70
N TRP A 331 6.09 4.95 7.75
CA TRP A 331 6.48 6.35 7.91
C TRP A 331 5.29 7.29 8.11
N ILE A 332 4.18 7.07 7.37
CA ILE A 332 2.95 7.85 7.56
C ILE A 332 2.41 7.68 8.99
N ILE A 333 2.41 6.45 9.52
CA ILE A 333 1.97 6.19 10.89
C ILE A 333 2.89 6.87 11.92
N ILE A 334 4.21 6.80 11.73
CA ILE A 334 5.18 7.46 12.61
C ILE A 334 4.95 8.98 12.63
N VAL A 335 4.79 9.60 11.46
CA VAL A 335 4.53 11.05 11.37
C VAL A 335 3.21 11.41 12.05
N ALA A 336 2.16 10.61 11.89
CA ALA A 336 0.88 10.83 12.57
C ALA A 336 1.02 10.75 14.10
N ILE A 337 1.78 9.77 14.62
CA ILE A 337 2.05 9.62 16.06
C ILE A 337 2.84 10.84 16.57
N ILE A 338 3.88 11.27 15.85
CA ILE A 338 4.67 12.46 16.22
C ILE A 338 3.78 13.70 16.30
N LEU A 339 2.87 13.90 15.33
CA LEU A 339 1.93 15.03 15.35
C LEU A 339 0.97 14.97 16.54
N ILE A 340 0.48 13.79 16.90
CA ILE A 340 -0.37 13.60 18.09
C ILE A 340 0.40 13.94 19.36
N VAL A 341 1.65 13.48 19.49
CA VAL A 341 2.51 13.76 20.65
C VAL A 341 2.80 15.26 20.75
N LEU A 342 3.15 15.91 19.64
CA LEU A 342 3.37 17.36 19.61
C LEU A 342 2.10 18.14 20.00
N GLY A 343 0.93 17.71 19.52
CA GLY A 343 -0.35 18.28 19.92
C GLY A 343 -0.62 18.12 21.42
N ALA A 344 -0.37 16.94 21.99
CA ALA A 344 -0.53 16.70 23.42
C ALA A 344 0.41 17.56 24.27
N VAL A 345 1.69 17.68 23.88
CA VAL A 345 2.68 18.54 24.54
C VAL A 345 2.24 20.00 24.50
N TYR A 346 1.76 20.48 23.35
CA TYR A 346 1.24 21.83 23.19
C TYR A 346 0.04 22.10 24.12
N ILE A 347 -0.92 21.18 24.19
CA ILE A 347 -2.09 21.28 25.08
C ILE A 347 -1.65 21.34 26.55
N ILE A 348 -0.71 20.48 26.97
CA ILE A 348 -0.17 20.48 28.35
C ILE A 348 0.50 21.81 28.67
N PHE A 349 1.34 22.32 27.76
CA PHE A 349 2.04 23.59 27.95
C PHE A 349 1.07 24.78 28.04
N SER A 350 0.05 24.79 27.17
CA SER A 350 -0.99 25.82 27.17
C SER A 350 -1.78 25.84 28.48
N LYS A 351 -2.21 24.66 28.97
CA LYS A 351 -2.91 24.53 30.27
C LYS A 351 -2.03 25.00 31.44
N ARG A 352 -0.75 24.61 31.48
CA ARG A 352 0.18 25.04 32.54
C ARG A 352 0.39 26.55 32.54
N LYS A 353 0.57 27.15 31.36
CA LYS A 353 0.71 28.61 31.21
C LYS A 353 -0.54 29.34 31.69
N HIS A 354 -1.72 28.85 31.33
CA HIS A 354 -2.99 29.46 31.75
C HIS A 354 -3.17 29.41 33.27
N LYS A 355 -2.89 28.26 33.90
CA LYS A 355 -2.95 28.11 35.36
C LYS A 355 -2.00 29.09 36.08
N ARG A 356 -0.75 29.19 35.63
CA ARG A 356 0.24 30.11 36.22
C ARG A 356 -0.18 31.57 36.11
N ASN A 357 -0.79 31.96 35.00
CA ASN A 357 -1.30 33.32 34.82
C ASN A 357 -2.49 33.62 35.76
N GLN A 358 -3.36 32.65 36.03
CA GLN A 358 -4.47 32.79 36.98
C GLN A 358 -3.97 32.91 38.43
N GLU A 359 -2.94 32.16 38.82
CA GLU A 359 -2.33 32.26 40.16
C GLU A 359 -1.72 33.65 40.39
N HIS A 360 -0.90 34.15 39.46
CA HIS A 360 -0.35 35.50 39.56
C HIS A 360 -1.41 36.61 39.53
N PHE A 361 -2.50 36.43 38.78
CA PHE A 361 -3.63 37.37 38.81
C PHE A 361 -4.21 37.50 40.23
N LYS A 362 -4.43 36.37 40.91
CA LYS A 362 -4.94 36.35 42.29
C LYS A 362 -3.98 37.03 43.26
N GLU A 363 -2.66 36.81 43.11
CA GLU A 363 -1.64 37.48 43.92
C GLU A 363 -1.69 39.00 43.77
N ILE A 364 -1.83 39.51 42.55
CA ILE A 364 -1.91 40.96 42.28
C ILE A 364 -3.14 41.57 42.94
N LEU A 365 -4.30 40.89 42.87
CA LEU A 365 -5.51 41.37 43.54
C LEU A 365 -5.36 41.38 45.06
N ALA A 366 -4.73 40.35 45.65
CA ALA A 366 -4.50 40.26 47.09
C ALA A 366 -3.53 41.34 47.60
N ASP A 367 -2.43 41.61 46.88
CA ASP A 367 -1.48 42.69 47.22
C ASP A 367 -2.18 44.05 47.16
N LEU A 368 -3.01 44.29 46.15
CA LEU A 368 -3.78 45.53 46.04
C LEU A 368 -4.79 45.68 47.18
N ASP A 369 -5.49 44.61 47.58
CA ASP A 369 -6.40 44.65 48.72
C ASP A 369 -5.67 44.92 50.03
N GLN A 370 -4.52 44.30 50.27
CA GLN A 370 -3.69 44.60 51.44
C GLN A 370 -3.25 46.06 51.45
N ARG A 371 -2.81 46.62 50.32
CA ARG A 371 -2.44 48.05 50.23
C ARG A 371 -3.62 48.97 50.50
N LEU A 372 -4.83 48.63 50.05
CA LEU A 372 -6.04 49.40 50.33
C LEU A 372 -6.45 49.31 51.81
N ILE A 373 -6.32 48.13 52.44
CA ILE A 373 -6.58 47.93 53.87
C ILE A 373 -5.57 48.71 54.71
N ALA A 374 -4.26 48.55 54.44
CA ALA A 374 -3.20 49.29 55.13
C ALA A 374 -3.38 50.80 54.97
N LYS A 375 -3.81 51.28 53.79
CA LYS A 375 -4.15 52.68 53.56
C LYS A 375 -5.34 53.13 54.41
N LYS A 376 -6.40 52.32 54.51
CA LYS A 376 -7.60 52.63 55.31
C LYS A 376 -7.28 52.65 56.80
N GLU A 377 -6.42 51.74 57.27
CA GLU A 377 -5.93 51.71 58.65
C GLU A 377 -5.06 52.93 58.96
N PHE A 378 -4.14 53.31 58.05
CA PHE A 378 -3.31 54.51 58.20
C PHE A 378 -4.13 55.81 58.25
N ILE A 379 -5.14 55.96 57.38
CA ILE A 379 -6.05 57.13 57.41
C ILE A 379 -6.84 57.19 58.72
N ASN A 380 -7.33 56.05 59.20
CA ASN A 380 -8.01 55.98 60.50
C ASN A 380 -7.08 56.31 61.68
N GLN A 381 -5.78 56.06 61.53
CA GLN A 381 -4.76 56.40 62.53
C GLN A 381 -4.45 57.91 62.51
N LEU A 382 -4.29 58.51 61.33
CA LEU A 382 -4.07 59.96 61.18
C LEU A 382 -5.26 60.79 61.68
N GLN A 383 -6.49 60.31 61.53
CA GLN A 383 -7.68 60.98 62.07
C GLN A 383 -7.83 60.87 63.60
N ARG A 384 -7.07 60.00 64.28
CA ARG A 384 -7.08 59.89 65.75
C ARG A 384 -6.05 60.80 66.43
N ASP A 385 -5.02 61.27 65.72
CA ASP A 385 -3.90 62.01 66.30
C ASP A 385 -3.98 63.55 66.14
N GLU A 386 -5.12 64.11 65.71
CA GLU A 386 -5.33 65.58 65.62
C GLU A 386 -5.67 66.29 66.95
N LEU A 387 -5.55 65.62 68.10
CA LEU A 387 -5.66 66.26 69.43
C LEU A 387 -4.49 65.83 70.34
N THR A 388 -3.32 66.44 70.13
CA THR A 388 -2.39 66.93 71.19
C THR A 388 -1.08 67.42 70.57
N ILE A 389 -0.83 68.73 70.66
CA ILE A 389 0.51 69.31 70.48
C ILE A 389 1.20 69.27 71.85
N PRO A 390 2.41 68.68 71.95
CA PRO A 390 3.48 69.43 72.60
C PRO A 390 4.76 69.51 71.77
N LYS A 391 5.32 70.70 71.87
CA LYS A 391 6.56 71.24 71.32
C LYS A 391 7.75 70.71 72.14
N VAL A 392 8.62 69.88 71.57
CA VAL A 392 10.00 69.70 72.08
C VAL A 392 10.97 69.53 70.91
N ILE A 393 11.84 70.52 70.76
CA ILE A 393 13.08 70.49 69.99
C ILE A 393 14.11 69.75 70.86
N SER A 394 14.78 68.72 70.33
CA SER A 394 16.24 68.54 70.39
C SER A 394 16.69 67.10 70.12
N GLU A 395 17.76 67.01 69.32
CA GLU A 395 18.77 65.95 69.23
C GLU A 395 18.54 64.74 68.29
N ILE A 396 19.17 64.84 67.11
CA ILE A 396 19.49 63.74 66.19
C ILE A 396 20.98 63.39 66.39
N PRO A 397 21.35 62.14 66.71
CA PRO A 397 22.72 61.66 66.56
C PRO A 397 23.03 61.44 65.07
N LYS A 398 24.17 61.96 64.61
CA LYS A 398 24.66 61.86 63.22
C LYS A 398 25.47 60.58 62.94
N MET A 399 25.47 60.22 61.65
CA MET A 399 26.38 59.39 60.83
C MET A 399 25.68 58.15 60.23
N ASP A 400 25.79 57.80 58.94
CA ASP A 400 26.80 58.11 57.90
C ASP A 400 26.19 57.96 56.49
N GLY A 401 26.69 58.74 55.49
CA GLY A 401 26.31 58.63 54.07
C GLY A 401 25.74 59.89 53.44
N SER A 402 26.56 60.60 52.65
CA SER A 402 26.23 61.69 51.70
C SER A 402 24.90 62.43 51.93
N VAL A 403 24.88 63.36 52.89
CA VAL A 403 23.74 64.24 53.17
C VAL A 403 23.49 65.16 51.97
N ILE A 404 22.63 64.73 51.04
CA ILE A 404 22.22 65.51 49.86
C ILE A 404 21.26 66.64 50.28
N MET A 405 20.53 66.47 51.38
CA MET A 405 19.61 67.46 51.97
C MET A 405 19.45 67.23 53.49
N ASN A 406 18.98 68.24 54.23
CA ASN A 406 18.71 68.08 55.67
C ASN A 406 17.44 67.22 55.93
N ALA A 407 17.34 66.63 57.12
CA ALA A 407 16.24 65.72 57.49
C ALA A 407 14.85 66.38 57.42
N GLU A 408 14.77 67.69 57.64
CA GLU A 408 13.52 68.46 57.57
C GLU A 408 13.03 68.61 56.12
N THR A 409 13.93 68.92 55.18
CA THR A 409 13.62 68.99 53.75
C THR A 409 13.24 67.62 53.21
N GLU A 410 13.95 66.57 53.63
CA GLU A 410 13.64 65.20 53.25
C GLU A 410 12.22 64.79 53.69
N LYS A 411 11.85 65.09 54.94
CA LYS A 411 10.50 64.85 55.45
C LYS A 411 9.44 65.65 54.68
N LYS A 412 9.70 66.95 54.39
CA LYS A 412 8.80 67.79 53.58
C LYS A 412 8.57 67.21 52.18
N LEU A 413 9.63 66.69 51.55
CA LEU A 413 9.54 66.08 50.23
C LEU A 413 8.76 64.77 50.23
N LEU A 414 8.93 63.94 51.26
CA LEU A 414 8.16 62.71 51.39
C LEU A 414 6.66 62.98 51.54
N LEU A 415 6.28 63.99 52.33
CA LEU A 415 4.87 64.40 52.48
C LEU A 415 4.28 64.90 51.16
N LYS A 416 4.97 65.81 50.47
CA LYS A 416 4.52 66.30 49.16
C LYS A 416 4.46 65.21 48.09
N LEU A 417 5.38 64.25 48.12
CA LEU A 417 5.35 63.10 47.21
C LEU A 417 4.15 62.19 47.50
N GLN A 418 3.77 62.04 48.78
CA GLN A 418 2.57 61.32 49.17
C GLN A 418 1.30 62.05 48.71
N GLU A 419 1.21 63.37 48.92
CA GLU A 419 0.10 64.18 48.40
C GLU A 419 -0.04 64.04 46.87
N PHE A 420 1.09 64.03 46.16
CA PHE A 420 1.12 63.80 44.72
C PHE A 420 0.61 62.40 44.34
N GLU A 421 0.98 61.35 45.06
CA GLU A 421 0.48 59.98 44.86
C GLU A 421 -1.02 59.84 45.15
N GLU A 422 -1.54 60.64 46.07
CA GLU A 422 -2.97 60.68 46.41
C GLU A 422 -3.80 61.51 45.43
N SER A 423 -3.16 62.46 44.76
CA SER A 423 -3.72 63.18 43.63
C SER A 423 -3.80 62.30 42.37
N ASN A 424 -4.49 62.76 41.33
CA ASN A 424 -4.43 62.14 40.00
C ASN A 424 -3.43 62.86 39.07
N LEU A 425 -2.57 63.75 39.58
CA LEU A 425 -1.68 64.56 38.74
C LEU A 425 -0.64 63.72 37.97
N PHE A 426 -0.39 62.48 38.39
CA PHE A 426 0.47 61.55 37.66
C PHE A 426 -0.17 61.01 36.38
N THR A 427 -1.49 61.14 36.18
CA THR A 427 -2.18 60.71 34.94
C THR A 427 -2.07 61.74 33.83
N GLU A 428 -1.51 62.93 34.09
CA GLU A 428 -1.27 63.92 33.05
C GLU A 428 -0.08 63.50 32.17
N ASN A 429 -0.21 63.60 30.85
CA ASN A 429 0.87 63.22 29.94
C ASN A 429 2.09 64.18 30.01
N THR A 430 1.91 65.36 30.61
CA THR A 430 2.90 66.41 30.84
C THR A 430 3.74 66.19 32.10
N THR A 431 3.38 65.23 32.97
CA THR A 431 4.13 64.95 34.20
C THR A 431 5.56 64.51 33.87
N SER A 432 6.53 65.34 34.22
CA SER A 432 7.96 65.08 34.11
C SER A 432 8.64 65.31 35.46
N LEU A 433 9.89 64.86 35.59
CA LEU A 433 10.65 65.09 36.83
C LEU A 433 10.75 66.58 37.18
N SER A 434 10.74 67.45 36.15
CA SER A 434 10.77 68.91 36.29
C SER A 434 9.46 69.48 36.83
N THR A 435 8.31 68.98 36.34
CA THR A 435 7.00 69.45 36.82
C THR A 435 6.73 68.96 38.23
N LEU A 436 7.13 67.72 38.55
CA LEU A 436 7.00 67.18 39.91
C LEU A 436 7.95 67.85 40.90
N SER A 437 9.16 68.22 40.49
CA SER A 437 10.10 68.95 41.37
C SER A 437 9.58 70.36 41.68
N THR A 438 8.97 71.01 40.68
CA THR A 438 8.25 72.28 40.89
C THR A 438 7.09 72.13 41.88
N TYR A 439 6.24 71.11 41.71
CA TYR A 439 5.13 70.81 42.64
C TYR A 439 5.64 70.57 44.07
N CYS A 440 6.75 69.84 44.19
CA CYS A 440 7.39 69.55 45.47
C CYS A 440 8.19 70.74 46.05
N GLU A 441 8.22 71.90 45.38
CA GLU A 441 9.06 73.07 45.73
C GLU A 441 10.55 72.70 45.93
N THR A 442 11.12 71.93 45.00
CA THR A 442 12.50 71.46 45.10
C THR A 442 13.19 71.36 43.74
N ASN A 443 14.46 70.99 43.74
CA ASN A 443 15.19 70.69 42.53
C ASN A 443 15.06 69.21 42.13
N SER A 444 15.18 68.94 40.82
CA SER A 444 15.05 67.59 40.25
C SER A 444 16.08 66.58 40.80
N LYS A 445 17.25 67.03 41.28
CA LYS A 445 18.28 66.16 41.87
C LYS A 445 17.81 65.61 43.22
N TYR A 446 17.23 66.45 44.06
CA TYR A 446 16.68 66.08 45.37
C TYR A 446 15.48 65.16 45.23
N LEU A 447 14.55 65.50 44.34
CA LEU A 447 13.39 64.64 44.08
C LEU A 447 13.79 63.28 43.51
N SER A 448 14.71 63.24 42.53
CA SER A 448 15.21 61.98 41.98
C SER A 448 15.92 61.14 43.03
N TYR A 449 16.70 61.76 43.92
CA TYR A 449 17.29 61.07 45.07
C TYR A 449 16.22 60.46 45.98
N VAL A 450 15.21 61.23 46.38
CA VAL A 450 14.13 60.74 47.25
C VAL A 450 13.36 59.59 46.59
N ILE A 451 13.00 59.69 45.30
CA ILE A 451 12.29 58.61 44.59
C ILE A 451 13.18 57.36 44.49
N ASN A 452 14.45 57.51 44.13
CA ASN A 452 15.37 56.37 44.03
C ASN A 452 15.63 55.71 45.39
N THR A 453 15.78 56.50 46.46
CA THR A 453 16.09 55.98 47.80
C THR A 453 14.87 55.30 48.44
N TYR A 454 13.70 55.95 48.39
CA TYR A 454 12.52 55.48 49.13
C TYR A 454 11.57 54.62 48.29
N LYS A 455 11.46 54.89 46.98
CA LYS A 455 10.60 54.11 46.07
C LYS A 455 11.38 53.06 45.28
N LYS A 456 12.72 53.05 45.40
CA LYS A 456 13.66 52.10 44.75
C LYS A 456 13.48 52.00 43.23
N LYS A 457 13.12 53.11 42.59
CA LYS A 457 12.76 53.21 41.16
C LYS A 457 13.25 54.53 40.59
N ASP A 458 13.63 54.54 39.32
CA ASP A 458 13.75 55.79 38.59
C ASP A 458 12.36 56.45 38.39
N PHE A 459 12.36 57.76 38.12
CA PHE A 459 11.14 58.54 37.94
C PHE A 459 10.17 57.93 36.92
N ASN A 460 10.66 57.41 35.79
CA ASN A 460 9.80 56.88 34.74
C ASN A 460 9.11 55.60 35.20
N ASN A 461 9.85 54.66 35.81
CA ASN A 461 9.28 53.43 36.35
C ASN A 461 8.33 53.73 37.52
N TYR A 462 8.65 54.71 38.36
CA TYR A 462 7.80 55.18 39.45
C TYR A 462 6.44 55.71 38.96
N ILE A 463 6.43 56.67 38.03
CA ILE A 463 5.19 57.23 37.46
C ILE A 463 4.39 56.16 36.71
N ASN A 464 5.05 55.33 35.92
CA ASN A 464 4.41 54.23 35.19
C ASN A 464 3.75 53.21 36.15
N GLU A 465 4.44 52.91 37.25
CA GLU A 465 3.93 52.32 38.50
C GLU A 465 2.53 52.82 38.86
N LEU A 466 2.49 54.09 39.23
CA LEU A 466 1.28 54.76 39.71
C LEU A 466 0.16 54.72 38.67
N ARG A 467 0.48 54.98 37.40
CA ARG A 467 -0.49 54.97 36.29
C ARG A 467 -1.12 53.59 36.06
N VAL A 468 -0.32 52.52 36.10
CA VAL A 468 -0.85 51.15 35.97
C VAL A 468 -1.72 50.80 37.16
N ASN A 469 -1.27 51.09 38.39
CA ASN A 469 -2.04 50.81 39.61
C ASN A 469 -3.36 51.59 39.64
N TYR A 470 -3.37 52.83 39.14
CA TYR A 470 -4.59 53.63 38.96
C TYR A 470 -5.60 52.93 38.04
N ILE A 471 -5.16 52.44 36.88
CA ILE A 471 -6.05 51.71 35.97
C ILE A 471 -6.53 50.39 36.58
N ILE A 472 -5.66 49.63 37.25
CA ILE A 472 -6.09 48.40 37.92
C ILE A 472 -7.16 48.71 38.97
N LYS A 473 -6.96 49.77 39.76
CA LYS A 473 -7.94 50.23 40.75
C LYS A 473 -9.28 50.60 40.07
N LYS A 474 -9.25 51.38 38.98
CA LYS A 474 -10.47 51.74 38.23
C LYS A 474 -11.17 50.53 37.62
N LEU A 475 -10.42 49.56 37.08
CA LEU A 475 -10.96 48.31 36.55
C LEU A 475 -11.63 47.46 37.63
N LYS A 476 -11.13 47.51 38.87
CA LYS A 476 -11.71 46.81 40.02
C LYS A 476 -12.97 47.51 40.54
N GLU A 477 -12.87 48.81 40.81
CA GLU A 477 -13.91 49.59 41.51
C GLU A 477 -15.06 50.03 40.59
N VAL A 478 -14.80 50.23 39.30
CA VAL A 478 -15.78 50.81 38.35
C VAL A 478 -15.97 49.87 37.15
N PRO A 479 -17.01 49.01 37.14
CA PRO A 479 -17.21 47.99 36.11
C PRO A 479 -17.28 48.52 34.67
N VAL A 480 -17.70 49.78 34.48
CA VAL A 480 -17.76 50.43 33.16
C VAL A 480 -16.38 50.52 32.50
N TYR A 481 -15.31 50.69 33.27
CA TYR A 481 -13.93 50.74 32.75
C TYR A 481 -13.50 49.46 32.04
N ARG A 482 -14.11 48.32 32.37
CA ARG A 482 -13.82 47.03 31.73
C ARG A 482 -14.31 46.97 30.29
N LYS A 483 -15.29 47.82 29.92
CA LYS A 483 -15.83 47.94 28.57
C LYS A 483 -15.03 48.92 27.70
N TYR A 484 -14.08 49.65 28.26
CA TYR A 484 -13.29 50.61 27.51
C TYR A 484 -12.26 49.91 26.62
N LYS A 485 -12.02 50.49 25.44
CA LYS A 485 -10.93 50.04 24.57
C LYS A 485 -9.59 50.28 25.28
N ILE A 486 -8.61 49.40 25.06
CA ILE A 486 -7.27 49.53 25.65
C ILE A 486 -6.62 50.90 25.32
N ALA A 487 -6.92 51.47 24.14
CA ALA A 487 -6.50 52.82 23.78
C ALA A 487 -7.04 53.90 24.75
N VAL A 488 -8.30 53.79 25.17
CA VAL A 488 -8.94 54.73 26.10
C VAL A 488 -8.36 54.58 27.51
N LEU A 489 -8.13 53.35 27.97
CA LEU A 489 -7.47 53.10 29.26
C LEU A 489 -6.03 53.62 29.28
N SER A 490 -5.33 53.51 28.15
CA SER A 490 -3.99 54.06 27.97
C SER A 490 -3.99 55.59 28.08
N GLU A 491 -4.96 56.25 27.45
CA GLU A 491 -5.12 57.71 27.47
C GLU A 491 -5.49 58.21 28.88
N ASP A 492 -6.46 57.57 29.54
CA ASP A 492 -6.89 57.92 30.91
C ASP A 492 -5.76 57.75 31.95
N ALA A 493 -4.82 56.85 31.69
CA ALA A 493 -3.63 56.67 32.52
C ALA A 493 -2.47 57.61 32.17
N GLY A 494 -2.59 58.46 31.14
CA GLY A 494 -1.54 59.40 30.75
C GLY A 494 -0.41 58.84 29.89
N PHE A 495 -0.61 57.68 29.23
CA PHE A 495 0.39 57.13 28.30
C PHE A 495 0.24 57.71 26.90
N SER A 496 1.38 57.99 26.27
CA SER A 496 1.44 58.52 24.90
C SER A 496 1.04 57.53 23.79
N SER A 497 0.96 56.23 24.09
CA SER A 497 0.50 55.22 23.13
C SER A 497 -0.02 53.95 23.81
N GLN A 498 -0.99 53.30 23.15
CA GLN A 498 -1.54 52.01 23.56
C GLN A 498 -0.47 50.93 23.71
N ASN A 499 0.53 50.89 22.82
CA ASN A 499 1.60 49.90 22.86
C ASN A 499 2.52 50.09 24.07
N LYS A 500 2.83 51.35 24.42
CA LYS A 500 3.62 51.68 25.62
C LYS A 500 2.85 51.29 26.87
N PHE A 501 1.57 51.62 26.95
CA PHE A 501 0.69 51.19 28.05
C PHE A 501 0.66 49.66 28.16
N ALA A 502 0.36 48.92 27.09
CA ALA A 502 0.25 47.46 27.15
C ALA A 502 1.57 46.79 27.56
N THR A 503 2.71 47.32 27.13
CA THR A 503 4.04 46.80 27.51
C THR A 503 4.34 47.08 28.97
N VAL A 504 4.09 48.30 29.44
CA VAL A 504 4.31 48.71 30.83
C VAL A 504 3.34 47.98 31.77
N PHE A 505 2.06 47.91 31.42
CA PHE A 505 1.05 47.15 32.16
C PHE A 505 1.46 45.69 32.30
N LYS A 506 1.92 45.04 31.22
CA LYS A 506 2.44 43.67 31.28
C LYS A 506 3.75 43.56 32.04
N LYS A 507 4.60 44.59 32.04
CA LYS A 507 5.84 44.59 32.84
C LYS A 507 5.52 44.67 34.34
N VAL A 508 4.52 45.46 34.73
CA VAL A 508 4.09 45.64 36.12
C VAL A 508 3.26 44.44 36.61
N THR A 509 2.37 43.90 35.77
CA THR A 509 1.42 42.85 36.17
C THR A 509 1.73 41.45 35.65
N THR A 510 2.76 41.28 34.80
CA THR A 510 3.07 40.05 34.03
C THR A 510 1.98 39.57 33.04
N ILE A 511 0.80 40.21 33.06
CA ILE A 511 -0.39 39.87 32.29
C ILE A 511 -0.74 41.02 31.35
N SER A 512 -1.26 40.75 30.14
CA SER A 512 -1.69 41.84 29.26
C SER A 512 -2.99 42.48 29.75
N PRO A 513 -3.23 43.78 29.49
CA PRO A 513 -4.48 44.46 29.90
C PRO A 513 -5.75 43.70 29.51
N SER A 514 -5.80 43.13 28.30
CA SER A 514 -6.95 42.35 27.80
C SER A 514 -7.22 41.07 28.60
N VAL A 515 -6.16 40.33 28.96
CA VAL A 515 -6.27 39.11 29.75
C VAL A 515 -6.63 39.44 31.20
N PHE A 516 -6.10 40.54 31.72
CA PHE A 516 -6.44 41.03 33.06
C PHE A 516 -7.92 41.39 33.18
N ILE A 517 -8.49 42.09 32.19
CA ILE A 517 -9.94 42.39 32.13
C ILE A 517 -10.77 41.10 32.05
N ALA A 518 -10.35 40.15 31.20
CA ALA A 518 -11.07 38.87 31.07
C ALA A 518 -11.09 38.08 32.38
N TYR A 519 -9.97 38.04 33.12
CA TYR A 519 -9.93 37.38 34.44
C TYR A 519 -10.79 38.09 35.48
N LEU A 520 -10.87 39.43 35.47
CA LEU A 520 -11.79 40.18 36.34
C LEU A 520 -13.27 39.90 36.01
N GLU A 521 -13.61 39.76 34.73
CA GLU A 521 -14.99 39.41 34.33
C GLU A 521 -15.34 37.96 34.66
N GLU A 522 -14.37 37.05 34.66
CA GLU A 522 -14.54 35.65 35.04
C GLU A 522 -14.67 35.51 36.57
N SER A 523 -13.90 36.25 37.36
CA SER A 523 -13.99 36.23 38.82
C SER A 523 -15.31 36.76 39.35
N ASP A 524 -15.94 37.72 38.66
CA ASP A 524 -17.24 38.29 39.08
C ASP A 524 -18.44 37.39 38.71
N LYS A 525 -18.22 36.34 37.90
CA LYS A 525 -19.26 35.35 37.52
C LYS A 525 -19.24 34.10 38.42
N MET A 526 -18.17 33.88 39.17
CA MET A 526 -18.03 32.83 40.18
C MET A 526 -18.54 33.33 41.52
#